data_AF-A0A1K1LKH4-F1
#
_entry.id   AF-A0A1K1LKH4-F1
#
_cell.length_a   1.000
_cell.length_b   1.000
_cell.length_c   1.000
_cell.angle_alpha   90.00
_cell.angle_beta   90.00
_cell.angle_gamma   90.00
#
_symmetry.space_group_name_H-M   'P 1'
#
loop_
_entity.id
_entity.type
_entity.pdbx_description
1 polymer ?
#
loop_
_entity_poly.entity_id
_entity_poly.type
_entity_poly.pdbx_seq_one_letter_code
_entity_poly.pdbx_strand_id
1 'polypeptide(L)' 'MGEKSRLKKEIKLCMSTIKEIERKRSRSQSALVQAILLQEQPDEMDVEWFNKYTGEITACRNHMIELQKKLKSLG' A
#
# COMPACT_ATOMS: atom_id res chain seq x y z
N MET A 1 16.91 -23.16 -3.83
CA MET A 1 15.51 -22.69 -3.65
C MET A 1 14.91 -22.48 -5.02
N GLY A 2 13.76 -23.08 -5.34
CA GLY A 2 13.12 -22.91 -6.64
C GLY A 2 12.47 -21.53 -6.81
N GLU A 3 12.38 -21.05 -8.05
CA GLU A 3 11.82 -19.73 -8.41
C GLU A 3 10.41 -19.52 -7.87
N LYS A 4 9.55 -20.55 -7.92
CA LYS A 4 8.20 -20.56 -7.33
C LYS A 4 8.21 -20.22 -5.83
N SER A 5 9.18 -20.73 -5.08
CA SER A 5 9.31 -20.46 -3.64
C SER A 5 9.77 -19.02 -3.38
N ARG A 6 10.69 -18.49 -4.21
CA ARG A 6 11.14 -17.10 -4.14
C ARG A 6 9.97 -16.13 -4.38
N LEU A 7 9.21 -16.32 -5.46
CA LEU A 7 8.05 -15.48 -5.79
C LEU A 7 7.01 -15.48 -4.67
N LYS A 8 6.69 -16.65 -4.09
CA LYS A 8 5.78 -16.74 -2.94
C LYS A 8 6.27 -15.95 -1.73
N LYS A 9 7.57 -15.96 -1.43
CA LYS A 9 8.15 -15.19 -0.33
C LYS A 9 8.06 -13.69 -0.61
N GLU A 10 8.35 -13.26 -1.83
CA GLU A 10 8.29 -11.86 -2.22
C GLU A 10 6.85 -11.31 -2.21
N ILE A 11 5.87 -12.09 -2.70
CA ILE A 11 4.44 -11.74 -2.58
C ILE A 11 4.04 -11.55 -1.11
N LYS A 12 4.46 -12.46 -0.22
CA LYS A 12 4.20 -12.32 1.23
C LYS A 12 4.84 -11.05 1.80
N LEU A 13 6.04 -10.70 1.35
CA LEU A 13 6.70 -9.46 1.75
C LEU A 13 5.88 -8.24 1.29
N CYS A 14 5.45 -8.19 0.03
CA CYS A 14 4.59 -7.12 -0.47
C CYS A 14 3.30 -6.98 0.37
N MET A 15 2.64 -8.09 0.70
CA MET A 15 1.44 -8.08 1.55
C MET A 15 1.72 -7.45 2.93
N SER A 16 2.82 -7.84 3.57
CA SER A 16 3.23 -7.27 4.86
C SER A 16 3.57 -5.78 4.76
N THR A 17 4.28 -5.39 3.70
CA THR A 17 4.63 -3.98 3.43
C THR A 17 3.39 -3.13 3.20
N ILE A 18 2.44 -3.59 2.38
CA ILE A 18 1.15 -2.91 2.16
C ILE A 18 0.44 -2.71 3.49
N LYS A 19 0.34 -3.76 4.32
CA LYS A 19 -0.32 -3.69 5.62
C LYS A 19 0.35 -2.69 6.57
N GLU A 20 1.67 -2.60 6.55
CA GLU A 20 2.41 -1.62 7.35
C GLU A 20 2.14 -0.19 6.87
N ILE A 21 2.19 0.05 5.56
CA ILE A 21 1.94 1.38 5.00
C ILE A 21 0.48 1.80 5.22
N GLU A 22 -0.48 0.89 5.10
CA GLU A 22 -1.89 1.14 5.43
C GLU A 22 -2.08 1.58 6.89
N ARG A 23 -1.34 0.98 7.83
CA ARG A 23 -1.34 1.41 9.23
C ARG A 23 -0.81 2.84 9.39
N LYS A 24 0.27 3.20 8.67
CA LYS A 24 0.84 4.56 8.70
C LYS A 24 -0.12 5.58 8.09
N ARG A 25 -0.77 5.23 6.98
CA ARG A 25 -1.77 6.07 6.29
C ARG A 25 -3.03 6.30 7.12
N SER A 26 -3.38 5.37 8.01
CA SER A 26 -4.62 5.45 8.80
C SER A 26 -4.79 6.77 9.55
N ARG A 27 -3.68 7.35 10.06
CA ARG A 27 -3.69 8.65 10.74
C ARG A 27 -4.15 9.76 9.81
N SER A 28 -3.43 10.00 8.71
CA SER A 28 -3.76 11.07 7.78
C SER A 28 -5.12 10.85 7.14
N GLN A 29 -5.48 9.60 6.83
CA GLN A 29 -6.83 9.26 6.37
C GLN A 29 -7.91 9.71 7.37
N SER A 30 -7.71 9.46 8.67
CA SER A 30 -8.68 9.86 9.70
C SER A 30 -8.81 11.38 9.82
N ALA A 31 -7.68 12.10 9.79
CA ALA A 31 -7.65 13.56 9.83
C ALA A 31 -8.36 14.18 8.60
N LEU A 32 -8.09 13.65 7.40
CA LEU A 32 -8.76 14.09 6.18
C LEU A 32 -10.27 13.84 6.22
N VAL A 33 -10.71 12.67 6.70
CA VAL A 33 -12.14 12.36 6.87
C VAL A 33 -12.78 13.32 7.88
N GLN A 34 -12.10 13.63 8.98
CA GLN A 34 -12.60 14.57 9.98
C GLN A 34 -12.78 15.98 9.39
N ALA A 35 -11.79 16.51 8.67
CA ALA A 35 -11.87 17.81 8.03
C ALA A 35 -13.06 17.89 7.06
N ILE A 36 -13.29 16.82 6.27
CA ILE A 36 -14.45 16.72 5.36
C ILE A 36 -15.77 16.78 6.15
N LEU A 37 -15.89 16.02 7.26
CA LEU A 37 -17.12 15.99 8.06
C LEU A 37 -17.41 17.32 8.75
N LEU A 38 -16.37 18.07 9.13
CA LEU A 38 -16.48 19.39 9.76
C LEU A 38 -16.58 20.53 8.75
N GLN A 39 -16.50 20.26 7.44
CA GLN A 39 -16.42 21.26 6.37
C GLN A 39 -15.23 22.21 6.54
N GLU A 40 -14.13 21.69 7.11
CA GLU A 40 -12.88 22.42 7.32
C GLU A 40 -11.90 22.13 6.18
N GLN A 41 -10.95 23.05 6.00
CA GLN A 41 -9.80 22.81 5.13
C GLN A 41 -8.90 21.74 5.78
N PRO A 42 -8.55 20.66 5.06
CA PRO A 42 -7.64 19.66 5.59
C PRO A 42 -6.24 20.23 5.79
N ASP A 43 -5.54 19.74 6.80
CA ASP A 43 -4.13 20.06 7.01
C ASP A 43 -3.26 19.57 5.84
N GLU A 44 -2.40 20.45 5.31
CA GLU A 44 -1.56 20.15 4.14
C GLU A 44 -0.62 18.96 4.39
N MET A 45 -0.09 18.82 5.60
CA MET A 45 0.80 17.72 5.96
C MET A 45 0.04 16.39 5.94
N ASP A 46 -1.20 16.35 6.44
CA ASP A 46 -2.04 15.15 6.35
C ASP A 46 -2.37 14.79 4.89
N VAL A 47 -2.63 15.78 4.02
CA VAL A 47 -2.80 15.55 2.58
C VAL A 47 -1.55 14.93 1.96
N GLU A 48 -0.37 15.49 2.23
CA GLU A 48 0.91 14.98 1.73
C GLU A 48 1.18 13.55 2.19
N TRP A 49 0.99 13.26 3.48
CA TRP A 49 1.17 11.91 4.03
C TRP A 49 0.20 10.91 3.42
N PHE A 50 -1.07 11.28 3.29
CA PHE A 50 -2.06 10.41 2.66
C PHE A 50 -1.69 10.08 1.21
N ASN A 51 -1.29 11.09 0.44
CA ASN A 51 -0.90 10.91 -0.95
C ASN A 51 0.37 10.06 -1.09
N LYS A 52 1.39 10.34 -0.25
CA LYS A 52 2.63 9.55 -0.21
C LYS A 52 2.36 8.08 0.05
N TYR A 53 1.66 7.76 1.14
CA TYR A 53 1.40 6.36 1.50
C TYR A 53 0.48 5.67 0.49
N THR A 54 -0.48 6.39 -0.10
CA THR A 54 -1.33 5.85 -1.18
C THR A 54 -0.51 5.52 -2.42
N GLY A 55 0.47 6.36 -2.78
CA GLY A 55 1.42 6.10 -3.84
C GLY A 55 2.27 4.85 -3.57
N GLU A 56 2.86 4.75 -2.36
CA GLU A 56 3.67 3.60 -1.95
C GLU A 56 2.87 2.29 -1.95
N ILE A 57 1.62 2.31 -1.43
CA ILE A 57 0.70 1.16 -1.47
C ILE A 57 0.42 0.74 -2.92
N THR A 58 0.16 1.71 -3.80
CA THR A 58 -0.15 1.45 -5.21
C THR A 58 1.04 0.82 -5.93
N ALA A 59 2.25 1.37 -5.73
CA ALA A 59 3.48 0.80 -6.29
C ALA A 59 3.71 -0.64 -5.80
N CYS A 60 3.54 -0.89 -4.49
CA CYS A 60 3.73 -2.21 -3.91
C CYS A 60 2.67 -3.22 -4.41
N ARG A 61 1.41 -2.80 -4.55
CA ARG A 61 0.33 -3.62 -5.12
C ARG A 61 0.60 -3.98 -6.58
N ASN A 62 1.04 -3.02 -7.39
CA ASN A 62 1.40 -3.26 -8.78
C ASN A 62 2.54 -4.28 -8.89
N HIS A 63 3.60 -4.12 -8.08
CA HIS A 63 4.68 -5.09 -8.01
C HIS A 63 4.19 -6.48 -7.61
N MET A 64 3.34 -6.57 -6.59
CA MET A 64 2.74 -7.82 -6.13
C MET A 64 1.92 -8.51 -7.23
N ILE A 65 1.14 -7.75 -8.01
CA ILE A 65 0.36 -8.27 -9.14
C ILE A 65 1.29 -8.87 -10.21
N GLU A 66 2.40 -8.20 -10.53
CA GLU A 66 3.38 -8.74 -11.49
C GLU A 66 4.04 -10.03 -10.98
N LEU A 67 4.37 -10.11 -9.69
CA LEU A 67 4.87 -11.33 -9.07
C LEU A 67 3.83 -12.47 -9.11
N GLN A 68 2.56 -12.16 -8.88
CA GLN A 68 1.47 -13.14 -8.97
C GLN A 68 1.28 -13.65 -10.40
N LYS A 69 1.36 -12.78 -11.40
CA LYS A 69 1.34 -13.16 -12.83
C LYS A 69 2.49 -14.11 -13.16
N LYS A 70 3.72 -13.77 -12.76
CA LYS A 70 4.91 -14.62 -12.92
C LYS A 70 4.77 -15.96 -12.20
N LEU A 71 4.21 -15.97 -11.00
CA LEU A 71 3.98 -17.20 -10.25
C LEU A 71 2.96 -18.11 -10.96
N LYS A 72 1.91 -17.53 -11.52
CA LYS A 72 0.87 -18.25 -12.27
C LYS A 72 1.42 -18.83 -13.58
N SER A 73 2.35 -18.13 -14.26
CA SER A 73 2.96 -18.64 -15.50
C SER A 73 3.92 -19.81 -15.28
N LEU A 74 4.33 -20.09 -14.03
CA LEU A 74 5.22 -21.21 -13.70
C LEU A 74 4.50 -22.54 -13.43
N GLY A 75 3.15 -22.56 -13.42
CA GLY A 75 2.33 -23.75 -13.11
C GLY A 75 2.27 -24.05 -11.61
#